data_AF-A0A2E9CW99-F1
#
_entry.id   AF-A0A2E9CW99-F1
#
_cell.length_a   1.000
_cell.length_b   1.000
_cell.length_c   1.000
_cell.angle_alpha   90.00
_cell.angle_beta   90.00
_cell.angle_gamma   90.00
#
_symmetry.space_group_name_H-M   'P 1'
#
loop_
_entity.id
_entity.type
_entity.pdbx_description
1 polymer ?
#
loop_
_entity_poly.entity_id
_entity_poly.type
_entity_poly.pdbx_seq_one_letter_code
_entity_poly.pdbx_strand_id
1 'polypeptide(L)'
;MSVKISPFIPKSFKKTHKISGISISSIHCGLKKKNKHDLVLILFDKTSKIYGVFTKSQTPGEPVIWNKSIINYGKVSAILVNSGNANVFNGEKGKIAQKKIIQKLSTELSLKENEIYTASTGVIGEQLDHKKITK
;
A
#
# COMPACT_ATOMS: atom_id res chain seq x y z
N MET A 1 -2.88 -27.15 -10.77
CA MET A 1 -1.92 -26.52 -11.69
C MET A 1 -0.70 -26.06 -10.91
N SER A 2 0.42 -26.77 -11.08
CA SER A 2 1.71 -26.41 -10.50
C SER A 2 2.11 -25.03 -11.01
N VAL A 3 2.35 -24.09 -10.10
CA VAL A 3 2.78 -22.73 -10.47
C VAL A 3 4.23 -22.85 -10.94
N LYS A 4 4.50 -22.62 -12.23
CA LYS A 4 5.87 -22.55 -12.76
C LYS A 4 6.63 -21.52 -11.93
N ILE A 5 7.59 -21.99 -11.13
CA ILE A 5 8.43 -21.12 -10.32
C ILE A 5 9.33 -20.32 -11.27
N SER A 6 9.46 -19.02 -11.03
CA SER A 6 10.30 -18.15 -11.87
C SER A 6 11.74 -18.66 -11.90
N PRO A 7 12.40 -18.71 -13.07
CA PRO A 7 13.82 -19.06 -13.17
C PRO A 7 14.73 -18.04 -12.44
N PHE A 8 14.20 -16.85 -12.16
CA PHE A 8 14.90 -15.80 -11.42
C PHE A 8 14.64 -15.83 -9.92
N ILE A 9 13.94 -16.85 -9.40
CA ILE A 9 13.72 -16.93 -7.95
C ILE A 9 15.08 -17.09 -7.25
N PRO A 10 15.40 -16.27 -6.24
CA PRO A 10 16.62 -16.46 -5.47
C PRO A 10 16.63 -17.86 -4.84
N LYS A 11 17.78 -18.54 -4.86
CA LYS A 11 17.95 -19.85 -4.20
C LYS A 11 17.69 -19.79 -2.69
N SER A 12 17.88 -18.61 -2.09
CA SER A 12 17.60 -18.33 -0.69
C SER A 12 17.12 -16.89 -0.53
N PHE A 13 16.12 -16.68 0.30
CA PHE A 13 15.76 -15.35 0.78
C PHE A 13 16.60 -15.03 2.02
N LYS A 14 17.25 -13.85 2.06
CA LYS A 14 17.88 -13.40 3.29
C LYS A 14 16.79 -13.20 4.35
N LYS A 15 17.03 -13.73 5.55
CA LYS A 15 16.16 -13.47 6.70
C LYS A 15 16.21 -11.97 6.98
N THR A 16 15.06 -11.30 6.92
CA THR A 16 14.98 -9.89 7.27
C THR A 16 15.12 -9.74 8.78
N HIS A 17 16.02 -8.87 9.23
CA HIS A 17 16.13 -8.54 10.65
C HIS A 17 14.96 -7.65 11.06
N LYS A 18 14.47 -7.83 12.30
CA LYS A 18 13.48 -6.90 12.87
C LYS A 18 14.13 -5.53 13.00
N ILE A 19 13.55 -4.53 12.36
CA ILE A 19 13.99 -3.14 12.50
C ILE A 19 13.31 -2.58 13.75
N SER A 20 14.09 -2.06 14.69
CA SER A 20 13.54 -1.44 15.90
C SER A 20 12.64 -0.26 15.54
N GLY A 21 11.50 -0.12 16.22
CA GLY A 21 10.53 0.94 15.95
C GLY A 21 9.63 0.69 14.73
N ILE A 22 9.71 -0.48 14.08
CA ILE A 22 8.89 -0.85 12.92
C ILE A 22 8.15 -2.16 13.18
N SER A 23 6.83 -2.12 13.00
CA SER A 23 5.94 -3.28 13.05
C SER A 23 5.36 -3.55 11.66
N ILE A 24 5.39 -4.80 11.21
CA ILE A 24 4.90 -5.20 9.89
C ILE A 24 3.89 -6.32 10.07
N SER A 25 2.71 -6.16 9.50
CA SER A 25 1.69 -7.20 9.41
C SER A 25 1.25 -7.38 7.96
N SER A 26 0.90 -8.61 7.60
CA SER A 26 0.37 -8.93 6.28
C SER A 26 -0.81 -9.89 6.43
N ILE A 27 -1.89 -9.59 5.71
CA ILE A 27 -3.13 -10.36 5.79
C ILE A 27 -3.69 -10.63 4.39
N HIS A 28 -4.68 -11.52 4.35
CA HIS A 28 -5.57 -11.67 3.22
C HIS A 28 -6.85 -10.86 3.44
N CYS A 29 -7.03 -9.76 2.70
CA CYS A 29 -8.22 -8.91 2.72
C CYS A 29 -9.24 -9.22 1.61
N GLY A 30 -8.89 -10.08 0.65
CA GLY A 30 -9.83 -10.58 -0.38
C GLY A 30 -9.73 -9.88 -1.74
N LEU A 31 -8.62 -9.18 -2.02
CA LEU A 31 -8.32 -8.61 -3.34
C LEU A 31 -7.74 -9.67 -4.29
N LYS A 32 -6.90 -10.58 -3.78
CA LYS A 32 -6.40 -11.73 -4.55
C LYS A 32 -7.28 -12.96 -4.34
N LYS A 33 -7.26 -13.88 -5.30
CA LYS A 33 -7.90 -15.19 -5.14
C LYS A 33 -7.02 -16.12 -4.28
N LYS A 34 -7.61 -17.17 -3.70
CA LYS A 34 -6.95 -18.32 -3.05
C LYS A 34 -6.19 -18.01 -1.74
N ASN A 35 -6.75 -17.18 -0.85
CA ASN A 35 -6.20 -16.87 0.48
C ASN A 35 -4.73 -16.42 0.49
N LYS A 36 -4.26 -15.80 -0.61
CA LYS A 36 -2.92 -15.23 -0.66
C LYS A 36 -2.92 -13.87 0.02
N HIS A 37 -1.90 -13.60 0.83
CA HIS A 37 -1.70 -12.28 1.41
C HIS A 37 -1.65 -11.23 0.31
N ASP A 38 -2.45 -10.19 0.50
CA ASP A 38 -2.70 -9.14 -0.49
C ASP A 38 -2.76 -7.74 0.12
N LEU A 39 -2.62 -7.63 1.44
CA LEU A 39 -2.50 -6.38 2.16
C LEU A 39 -1.34 -6.45 3.16
N VAL A 40 -0.55 -5.39 3.22
CA VAL A 40 0.54 -5.20 4.18
C VAL A 40 0.36 -3.84 4.84
N LEU A 41 0.50 -3.82 6.17
CA LEU A 41 0.57 -2.61 6.95
C LEU A 41 1.94 -2.55 7.63
N ILE A 42 2.63 -1.44 7.44
CA ILE A 42 3.88 -1.09 8.12
C ILE A 42 3.57 0.08 9.05
N LEU A 43 3.82 -0.09 10.33
CA LEU A 43 3.63 0.92 11.37
C LEU A 43 4.97 1.31 11.96
N PHE A 44 5.12 2.61 12.23
CA PHE A 44 6.27 3.17 12.91
C PHE A 44 5.83 3.55 14.33
N ASP A 45 6.56 3.06 15.35
CA ASP A 45 6.24 3.33 16.75
C ASP A 45 6.32 4.84 17.09
N LYS A 46 7.13 5.57 16.31
CA LYS A 46 7.25 7.03 16.34
C LYS A 46 7.23 7.56 14.91
N THR A 47 6.60 8.71 14.72
CA THR A 47 6.64 9.43 13.44
C THR A 47 8.08 9.60 12.98
N SER A 48 8.36 9.10 11.78
CA SER A 48 9.69 9.00 11.20
C SER A 48 9.85 9.92 9.99
N LYS A 49 11.09 10.16 9.56
CA LYS A 49 11.37 10.91 8.33
C LYS A 49 11.14 10.02 7.11
N ILE A 50 10.60 10.59 6.04
CA ILE A 50 10.42 9.88 4.77
C ILE A 50 10.95 10.70 3.60
N TYR A 51 11.55 9.98 2.66
CA TYR A 51 11.96 10.47 1.35
C TYR A 51 11.43 9.49 0.31
N GLY A 52 10.94 10.00 -0.81
CA GLY A 52 10.28 9.19 -1.82
C GLY A 52 10.56 9.71 -3.21
N VAL A 53 10.85 8.78 -4.13
CA VAL A 53 10.82 9.03 -5.57
C VAL A 53 9.62 8.30 -6.15
N PHE A 54 8.99 8.92 -7.15
CA PHE A 54 7.76 8.42 -7.75
C PHE A 54 7.91 8.31 -9.26
N THR A 55 7.05 7.51 -9.89
CA THR A 55 7.06 7.35 -11.35
C THR A 55 6.88 8.69 -12.08
N LYS A 56 7.54 8.78 -13.25
CA LYS A 56 7.39 9.87 -14.24
C LYS A 56 6.25 9.60 -15.24
N SER A 57 5.51 8.49 -15.08
CA SER A 57 4.35 8.19 -15.93
C SER A 57 3.36 9.35 -15.92
N GLN A 58 2.77 9.63 -17.09
CA GLN A 58 1.67 10.59 -17.24
C GLN A 58 0.35 10.04 -16.67
N THR A 59 0.30 8.74 -16.37
CA THR A 59 -0.89 8.04 -15.90
C THR A 59 -0.62 7.35 -14.54
N PRO A 60 -0.25 8.13 -13.50
CA PRO A 60 0.01 7.56 -12.18
C PRO A 60 -1.28 7.03 -11.53
N GLY A 61 -1.13 6.02 -10.68
CA GLY A 61 -2.23 5.57 -9.82
C GLY A 61 -2.51 6.57 -8.71
N GLU A 62 -3.71 6.49 -8.14
CA GLU A 62 -4.15 7.32 -7.02
C GLU A 62 -3.21 7.27 -5.79
N PRO A 63 -2.59 6.13 -5.43
CA PRO A 63 -1.59 6.09 -4.35
C PRO A 63 -0.39 6.99 -4.63
N VAL A 64 0.07 7.07 -5.88
CA VAL A 64 1.20 7.92 -6.26
C VAL A 64 0.82 9.39 -6.19
N ILE A 65 -0.39 9.73 -6.64
CA ILE A 65 -0.91 11.10 -6.58
C ILE A 65 -1.01 11.55 -5.11
N TRP A 66 -1.59 10.70 -4.25
CA TRP A 66 -1.67 10.94 -2.81
C TRP A 66 -0.29 11.12 -2.18
N ASN A 67 0.61 10.17 -2.37
CA ASN A 67 1.93 10.26 -1.72
C ASN A 67 2.72 11.50 -2.18
N LYS A 68 2.59 11.91 -3.45
CA LYS A 68 3.20 13.15 -3.96
C LYS A 68 2.62 14.40 -3.29
N SER A 69 1.34 14.42 -2.96
CA SER A 69 0.73 15.60 -2.30
C SER A 69 1.18 15.75 -0.85
N ILE A 70 1.58 14.66 -0.18
CA ILE A 70 1.98 14.68 1.23
C ILE A 70 3.50 14.56 1.47
N ILE A 71 4.30 14.23 0.46
CA ILE A 71 5.75 13.98 0.64
C ILE A 71 6.51 15.16 1.25
N ASN A 72 6.08 16.39 0.95
CA ASN A 72 6.73 17.61 1.47
C ASN A 72 6.54 17.82 2.98
N TYR A 73 5.59 17.13 3.62
CA TYR A 73 5.52 17.12 5.09
C TYR A 73 6.67 16.32 5.71
N GLY A 74 7.32 15.42 4.96
CA GLY A 74 8.53 14.71 5.35
C GLY A 74 8.36 13.75 6.54
N LYS A 75 7.13 13.39 6.88
CA LYS A 75 6.78 12.54 8.04
C LYS A 75 6.03 11.29 7.60
N VAL A 76 6.30 10.17 8.25
CA VAL A 76 5.57 8.90 8.06
C VAL A 76 5.31 8.23 9.40
N SER A 77 4.09 7.73 9.57
CA SER A 77 3.64 6.96 10.73
C SER A 77 3.05 5.60 10.29
N ALA A 78 2.54 5.50 9.06
CA ALA A 78 2.07 4.25 8.49
C ALA A 78 2.30 4.15 6.97
N ILE A 79 2.54 2.94 6.46
CA ILE A 79 2.53 2.62 5.04
C ILE A 79 1.60 1.43 4.81
N LEU A 80 0.55 1.60 4.01
CA LEU A 80 -0.35 0.53 3.60
C LEU A 80 -0.09 0.13 2.16
N VAL A 81 0.22 -1.15 1.94
CA VAL A 81 0.48 -1.68 0.60
C VAL A 81 -0.53 -2.76 0.27
N ASN A 82 -1.33 -2.56 -0.77
CA ASN A 82 -2.20 -3.60 -1.31
C ASN A 82 -1.65 -4.17 -2.61
N SER A 83 -2.03 -5.40 -2.91
CA SER A 83 -1.69 -6.08 -4.16
C SER A 83 -2.91 -6.78 -4.76
N GLY A 84 -2.89 -7.02 -6.08
CA GLY A 84 -4.02 -7.55 -6.84
C GLY A 84 -4.79 -6.47 -7.62
N ASN A 85 -4.76 -5.22 -7.18
CA ASN A 85 -5.35 -4.07 -7.87
C ASN A 85 -4.41 -2.86 -7.76
N ALA A 86 -4.12 -2.21 -8.89
CA ALA A 86 -3.16 -1.09 -8.93
C ALA A 86 -3.78 0.28 -8.58
N ASN A 87 -5.12 0.38 -8.56
CA ASN A 87 -5.86 1.63 -8.47
C ASN A 87 -5.36 2.73 -9.44
N VAL A 88 -5.25 2.34 -10.72
CA VAL A 88 -4.83 3.19 -11.85
C VAL A 88 -5.98 3.25 -12.86
N PHE A 89 -6.22 4.41 -13.47
CA PHE A 89 -7.31 4.66 -14.44
C PHE A 89 -8.74 4.43 -13.90
N ASN A 90 -8.98 4.71 -12.62
CA ASN A 90 -10.30 4.57 -11.99
C ASN A 90 -11.07 5.90 -11.82
N GLY A 91 -10.49 7.03 -12.23
CA GLY A 91 -11.10 8.36 -12.10
C GLY A 91 -11.54 8.69 -10.66
N GLU A 92 -12.68 9.37 -10.53
CA GLU A 92 -13.23 9.76 -9.22
C GLU A 92 -13.44 8.59 -8.25
N LYS A 93 -13.80 7.41 -8.75
CA LYS A 93 -13.98 6.22 -7.90
C LYS A 93 -12.66 5.79 -7.25
N GLY A 94 -11.54 5.91 -7.98
CA GLY A 94 -10.21 5.64 -7.46
C GLY A 94 -9.82 6.61 -6.35
N LYS A 95 -10.07 7.92 -6.56
CA LYS A 95 -9.84 8.97 -5.55
C LYS A 95 -10.63 8.73 -4.28
N ILE A 96 -11.91 8.41 -4.42
CA ILE A 96 -12.80 8.11 -3.28
C ILE A 96 -12.29 6.88 -2.52
N ALA A 97 -11.94 5.81 -3.22
CA ALA A 97 -11.40 4.60 -2.60
C ALA A 97 -10.12 4.91 -1.79
N GLN A 98 -9.19 5.64 -2.40
CA GLN A 98 -7.94 6.09 -1.76
C GLN A 98 -8.22 6.91 -0.49
N LYS A 99 -9.09 7.93 -0.59
CA LYS A 99 -9.48 8.77 0.55
C LYS A 99 -10.13 7.98 1.67
N LYS A 100 -11.04 7.05 1.35
CA LYS A 100 -11.72 6.21 2.35
C LYS A 100 -10.75 5.31 3.11
N ILE A 101 -9.75 4.75 2.44
CA ILE A 101 -8.71 3.93 3.06
C ILE A 101 -7.87 4.77 4.03
N ILE A 102 -7.41 5.95 3.59
CA ILE A 102 -6.62 6.86 4.42
C ILE A 102 -7.41 7.30 5.66
N GLN A 103 -8.66 7.73 5.46
CA GLN A 103 -9.55 8.16 6.54
C GLN A 103 -9.75 7.06 7.58
N LYS A 104 -10.04 5.83 7.13
CA LYS A 104 -10.19 4.69 8.03
C LYS A 104 -8.92 4.43 8.83
N LEU A 105 -7.75 4.38 8.18
CA LEU A 105 -6.48 4.17 8.87
C LEU A 105 -6.16 5.29 9.85
N SER A 106 -6.40 6.53 9.46
CA SER A 106 -6.24 7.73 10.30
C SER A 106 -7.04 7.61 11.59
N THR A 107 -8.32 7.23 11.48
CA THR A 107 -9.20 7.03 12.65
C THR A 107 -8.76 5.84 13.51
N GLU A 108 -8.56 4.66 12.92
CA GLU A 108 -8.23 3.43 13.68
C GLU A 108 -6.89 3.52 14.40
N LEU A 109 -5.91 4.21 13.81
CA LEU A 109 -4.56 4.31 14.35
C LEU A 109 -4.30 5.65 15.06
N SER A 110 -5.29 6.55 15.09
CA SER A 110 -5.15 7.93 15.62
C SER A 110 -3.96 8.68 15.00
N LEU A 111 -3.77 8.52 13.69
CA LEU A 111 -2.68 9.14 12.92
C LEU A 111 -3.19 10.32 12.09
N LYS A 112 -2.30 11.25 11.75
CA LYS A 112 -2.64 12.28 10.76
C LYS A 112 -2.63 11.69 9.36
N GLU A 113 -3.59 12.08 8.52
CA GLU A 113 -3.68 11.59 7.15
C GLU A 113 -2.38 11.82 6.36
N ASN A 114 -1.74 12.98 6.53
CA ASN A 114 -0.49 13.33 5.87
C ASN A 114 0.76 12.57 6.37
N GLU A 115 0.59 11.63 7.30
CA GLU A 115 1.63 10.71 7.76
C GLU A 115 1.37 9.26 7.28
N ILE A 116 0.31 9.04 6.49
CA ILE A 116 -0.10 7.73 5.97
C ILE A 116 0.20 7.66 4.47
N TYR A 117 1.12 6.78 4.09
CA TYR A 117 1.45 6.52 2.70
C TYR A 117 0.77 5.25 2.23
N THR A 118 0.43 5.19 0.95
CA THR A 118 -0.12 3.95 0.36
C THR A 118 0.62 3.52 -0.90
N ALA A 119 0.58 2.24 -1.20
CA ALA A 119 1.02 1.71 -2.48
C ALA A 119 0.08 0.62 -2.96
N SER A 120 -0.16 0.57 -4.26
CA SER A 120 -1.04 -0.41 -4.89
C SER A 120 -0.36 -1.01 -6.11
N THR A 121 -0.50 -2.32 -6.29
CA THR A 121 0.03 -3.03 -7.46
C THR A 121 -0.92 -4.12 -7.92
N GLY A 122 -1.09 -4.30 -9.23
CA GLY A 122 -1.99 -5.29 -9.78
C GLY A 122 -2.60 -4.85 -11.10
N VAL A 123 -3.84 -5.26 -11.34
CA VAL A 123 -4.56 -4.94 -12.59
C VAL A 123 -4.86 -3.44 -12.66
N ILE A 124 -4.68 -2.86 -13.85
CA ILE A 124 -4.96 -1.46 -14.18
C ILE A 124 -6.37 -1.38 -14.80
N GLY A 125 -7.13 -0.33 -14.47
CA GLY A 125 -8.49 -0.11 -15.00
C GLY A 125 -9.60 -0.86 -14.25
N GLU A 126 -9.26 -1.74 -13.31
CA GLU A 126 -10.23 -2.38 -12.43
C GLU A 126 -10.51 -1.51 -11.19
N GLN A 127 -11.78 -1.35 -10.87
CA GLN A 127 -12.21 -0.58 -9.70
C GLN A 127 -11.72 -1.24 -8.40
N LEU A 128 -11.03 -0.46 -7.55
CA LEU A 128 -10.63 -0.92 -6.23
C LEU A 128 -11.83 -1.01 -5.28
N ASP A 129 -12.12 -2.21 -4.80
CA ASP A 129 -13.09 -2.44 -3.73
C ASP A 129 -12.45 -2.14 -2.36
N HIS A 130 -12.43 -0.85 -1.99
CA HIS A 130 -11.83 -0.38 -0.74
C HIS A 130 -12.49 -0.98 0.51
N LYS A 131 -13.74 -1.43 0.44
CA LYS A 131 -14.44 -2.01 1.60
C LYS A 131 -13.75 -3.26 2.13
N LYS A 132 -13.09 -4.02 1.25
CA LYS A 132 -12.26 -5.17 1.62
C LYS A 132 -11.04 -4.80 2.43
N ILE A 133 -10.47 -3.63 2.17
CA ILE A 133 -9.30 -3.10 2.88
C ILE A 133 -9.72 -2.48 4.23
N THR A 134 -10.87 -1.82 4.27
CA THR A 134 -11.34 -1.06 5.44
C THR A 134 -12.24 -1.87 6.39
N LYS A 135 -12.26 -3.21 6.25
CA LYS A 135 -13.08 -4.10 7.09
C LYS A 135 -12.55 -4.16 8.52
#